data_AF-A0AAV0JIV5-F1
#
_entry.id   AF-A0AAV0JIV5-F1
#
_cell.length_a   1.000
_cell.length_b   1.000
_cell.length_c   1.000
_cell.angle_alpha   90.00
_cell.angle_beta   90.00
_cell.angle_gamma   90.00
#
_symmetry.space_group_name_H-M   'P 1'
#
loop_
_entity.id
_entity.type
_entity.pdbx_description
1 polymer ?
#
loop_
_entity_poly.entity_id
_entity_poly.type
_entity_poly.pdbx_seq_one_letter_code
_entity_poly.pdbx_strand_id
1 'polypeptide(L)'
;MERIDNVFYSYANKSSGLIDPEGIEALCSDLEVDHTDVRILMLAWKMKAEKQGYFTLEEWRRGLKALRADNVHKLKKALPELEKEVKRPTNFVDFYSYAFQYCLTEEKQKSIDIESICQLLDLALGFQFRAQVDYFIDYLKIQSDYKVINLDQWMGFYRFCNEISFPDLSNYDPELAWPLILDNFVEWLRAKQT
;
A
#
# COMPACT_ATOMS: atom_id res chain seq x y z
N MET A 1 9.65 18.72 -26.24
CA MET A 1 9.21 18.24 -24.91
C MET A 1 8.06 17.27 -25.16
N GLU A 2 8.14 16.03 -24.67
CA GLU A 2 7.05 15.06 -24.85
C GLU A 2 5.79 15.56 -24.11
N ARG A 3 4.59 15.23 -24.58
CA ARG A 3 3.33 15.64 -23.90
C ARG A 3 3.30 15.21 -22.42
N ILE A 4 3.86 14.03 -22.13
CA ILE A 4 4.00 13.47 -20.78
C ILE A 4 4.83 14.39 -19.86
N ASP A 5 5.90 14.98 -20.38
CA ASP A 5 6.79 15.87 -19.62
C ASP A 5 6.08 17.19 -19.28
N ASN A 6 5.28 17.72 -20.21
CA ASN A 6 4.53 18.95 -19.95
C ASN A 6 3.56 18.78 -18.78
N VAL A 7 2.95 17.60 -18.64
CA VAL A 7 2.06 17.26 -17.53
C VAL A 7 2.86 17.10 -16.23
N PHE A 8 4.06 16.52 -16.29
CA PHE A 8 4.93 16.48 -15.11
C PHE A 8 5.23 17.90 -14.61
N TYR A 9 5.66 18.79 -15.50
CA TYR A 9 6.03 20.16 -15.14
C TYR A 9 4.85 21.05 -14.73
N SER A 10 3.60 20.65 -14.96
CA SER A 10 2.45 21.36 -14.38
C SER A 10 2.28 21.08 -12.88
N TYR A 11 2.82 19.97 -12.38
CA TYR A 11 2.76 19.60 -10.95
C TYR A 11 4.11 19.73 -10.25
N ALA A 12 5.23 19.71 -10.99
CA ALA A 12 6.55 19.75 -10.41
C ALA A 12 6.88 21.11 -9.80
N ASN A 13 7.49 21.07 -8.62
CA ASN A 13 8.07 22.24 -7.98
C ASN A 13 9.29 22.74 -8.76
N LYS A 14 9.29 24.05 -9.06
CA LYS A 14 10.31 24.67 -9.91
C LYS A 14 11.72 24.64 -9.31
N SER A 15 11.83 24.58 -7.98
CA SER A 15 13.10 24.59 -7.27
C SER A 15 13.70 23.19 -7.14
N SER A 16 12.88 22.19 -6.80
CA SER A 16 13.35 20.80 -6.63
C SER A 16 13.40 20.01 -7.95
N GLY A 17 12.58 20.39 -8.94
CA GLY A 17 12.39 19.63 -10.18
C GLY A 17 11.61 18.32 -9.99
N LEU A 18 10.98 18.13 -8.84
CA LEU A 18 10.19 16.96 -8.47
C LEU A 18 8.72 17.36 -8.32
N ILE A 19 7.81 16.42 -8.54
CA ILE A 19 6.47 16.53 -7.96
C ILE A 19 6.65 16.21 -6.47
N ASP A 20 6.42 17.20 -5.61
CA ASP A 20 6.47 17.11 -4.15
C ASP A 20 5.06 16.93 -3.56
N PRO A 21 4.86 16.87 -2.23
CA PRO A 21 3.54 16.64 -1.65
C PRO A 21 2.46 17.60 -2.16
N GLU A 22 2.78 18.89 -2.31
CA GLU A 22 1.87 19.90 -2.86
C GLU A 22 1.50 19.60 -4.33
N GLY A 23 2.49 19.16 -5.12
CA GLY A 23 2.25 18.70 -6.49
C GLY A 23 1.39 17.43 -6.56
N ILE A 24 1.56 16.50 -5.62
CA ILE A 24 0.73 15.29 -5.51
C ILE A 24 -0.70 15.66 -5.12
N GLU A 25 -0.91 16.57 -4.18
CA GLU A 25 -2.25 17.06 -3.81
C GLU A 25 -2.97 17.69 -5.02
N ALA A 26 -2.27 18.53 -5.79
CA ALA A 26 -2.80 19.11 -7.02
C ALA A 26 -3.15 18.04 -8.06
N LEU A 27 -2.29 17.03 -8.23
CA LEU A 27 -2.56 15.88 -9.10
C LEU A 27 -3.80 15.10 -8.63
N CYS A 28 -3.93 14.81 -7.33
CA CYS A 28 -5.08 14.09 -6.76
C CYS A 28 -6.39 14.84 -7.01
N SER A 29 -6.36 16.17 -6.84
CA SER A 29 -7.50 17.05 -7.17
C SER A 29 -7.93 16.90 -8.63
N ASP A 30 -7.00 16.98 -9.59
CA ASP A 30 -7.32 16.84 -11.01
C ASP A 30 -7.73 15.41 -11.42
N LEU A 31 -7.26 14.40 -10.68
CA LEU A 31 -7.69 13.01 -10.83
C LEU A 31 -9.06 12.74 -10.18
N GLU A 32 -9.59 13.68 -9.39
CA GLU A 32 -10.79 13.54 -8.56
C GLU A 32 -10.72 12.32 -7.63
N VAL A 33 -9.59 12.19 -6.94
CA VAL A 33 -9.34 11.17 -5.92
C VAL A 33 -8.80 11.82 -4.66
N ASP A 34 -9.04 11.18 -3.51
CA ASP A 34 -8.44 11.65 -2.26
C ASP A 34 -6.92 11.39 -2.27
N HIS A 35 -6.13 12.23 -1.59
CA HIS A 35 -4.68 12.04 -1.47
C HIS A 35 -4.32 10.77 -0.68
N THR A 36 -5.25 10.27 0.13
CA THR A 36 -5.16 8.99 0.85
C THR A 36 -5.75 7.82 0.05
N ASP A 37 -6.20 8.03 -1.19
CA ASP A 37 -6.80 6.96 -2.00
C ASP A 37 -5.74 5.92 -2.42
N VAL A 38 -6.07 4.63 -2.30
CA VAL A 38 -5.17 3.52 -2.63
C VAL A 38 -4.68 3.60 -4.09
N ARG A 39 -5.46 4.22 -4.98
CA ARG A 39 -5.10 4.38 -6.40
C ARG A 39 -3.85 5.25 -6.57
N ILE A 40 -3.56 6.16 -5.64
CA ILE A 40 -2.31 6.93 -5.64
C ILE A 40 -1.12 6.04 -5.29
N LEU A 41 -1.27 5.15 -4.31
CA LEU A 41 -0.26 4.14 -3.98
C LEU A 41 -0.06 3.13 -5.13
N MET A 42 -1.13 2.72 -5.81
CA MET A 42 -1.05 1.89 -7.02
C MET A 42 -0.33 2.60 -8.17
N LEU A 43 -0.54 3.92 -8.30
CA LEU A 43 0.17 4.73 -9.29
C LEU A 43 1.66 4.82 -8.97
N ALA A 44 2.03 5.05 -7.70
CA ALA A 44 3.41 5.02 -7.24
C ALA A 44 4.07 3.66 -7.53
N TRP A 45 3.37 2.55 -7.27
CA TRP A 45 3.81 1.20 -7.64
C TRP A 45 4.05 1.07 -9.14
N LYS A 46 3.12 1.53 -9.97
CA LYS A 46 3.25 1.47 -11.44
C LYS A 46 4.43 2.30 -11.95
N MET A 47 4.68 3.45 -11.32
CA MET A 47 5.84 4.31 -11.58
C MET A 47 7.15 3.74 -11.02
N LYS A 48 7.08 2.74 -10.14
CA LYS A 48 8.21 2.29 -9.31
C LYS A 48 8.84 3.48 -8.59
N ALA A 49 8.02 4.26 -7.89
CA ALA A 49 8.47 5.42 -7.16
C ALA A 49 9.30 4.98 -5.94
N GLU A 50 10.47 5.59 -5.76
CA GLU A 50 11.42 5.21 -4.71
C GLU A 50 11.16 5.93 -3.39
N LYS A 51 10.64 7.16 -3.44
CA LYS A 51 10.44 8.01 -2.26
C LYS A 51 8.97 8.36 -2.06
N GLN A 52 8.43 8.09 -0.87
CA GLN A 52 7.07 8.49 -0.52
C GLN A 52 6.87 9.99 -0.62
N GLY A 53 5.78 10.39 -1.29
CA GLY A 53 5.40 11.80 -1.42
C GLY A 53 6.19 12.56 -2.49
N TYR A 54 7.01 11.87 -3.30
CA TYR A 54 7.75 12.49 -4.39
C TYR A 54 7.73 11.66 -5.67
N PHE A 55 7.65 12.32 -6.82
CA PHE A 55 7.89 11.69 -8.12
C PHE A 55 8.94 12.47 -8.92
N THR A 56 9.91 11.72 -9.43
CA THR A 56 10.87 12.17 -10.44
C THR A 56 10.27 12.11 -11.83
N LEU A 57 10.85 12.85 -12.78
CA LEU A 57 10.43 12.81 -14.18
C LEU A 57 10.56 11.41 -14.80
N GLU A 58 11.57 10.64 -14.39
CA GLU A 58 11.81 9.28 -14.92
C GLU A 58 10.78 8.27 -14.41
N GLU A 59 10.43 8.32 -13.12
CA GLU A 59 9.32 7.55 -12.53
C GLU A 59 8.00 7.88 -13.22
N TRP A 60 7.73 9.17 -13.39
CA TRP A 60 6.53 9.67 -14.06
C TRP A 60 6.43 9.15 -15.50
N ARG A 61 7.49 9.33 -16.30
CA ARG A 61 7.57 8.83 -17.68
C ARG A 61 7.33 7.33 -17.75
N ARG A 62 7.98 6.56 -16.88
CA ARG A 62 7.85 5.11 -16.82
C ARG A 62 6.40 4.70 -16.57
N GLY A 63 5.75 5.27 -15.55
CA GLY A 63 4.36 4.95 -15.21
C GLY A 63 3.38 5.36 -16.32
N LEU A 64 3.45 6.60 -16.79
CA LEU A 64 2.51 7.13 -17.78
C LEU A 64 2.65 6.45 -19.16
N LYS A 65 3.89 6.12 -19.58
CA LYS A 65 4.11 5.32 -20.80
C LYS A 65 3.51 3.91 -20.64
N ALA A 66 3.69 3.27 -19.49
CA ALA A 66 3.11 1.96 -19.22
C ALA A 66 1.56 1.98 -19.18
N LEU A 67 0.98 3.08 -18.70
CA LEU A 67 -0.48 3.31 -18.68
C LEU A 67 -1.03 3.85 -20.01
N ARG A 68 -0.16 4.16 -20.99
CA ARG A 68 -0.52 4.83 -22.26
C ARG A 68 -1.30 6.14 -22.03
N ALA A 69 -0.97 6.85 -20.96
CA ALA A 69 -1.56 8.12 -20.58
C ALA A 69 -0.56 9.26 -20.86
N ASP A 70 -0.91 10.18 -21.76
CA ASP A 70 -0.07 11.34 -22.11
C ASP A 70 -0.62 12.67 -21.57
N ASN A 71 -1.69 12.61 -20.78
CA ASN A 71 -2.34 13.73 -20.12
C ASN A 71 -3.16 13.23 -18.92
N VAL A 72 -3.57 14.17 -18.06
CA VAL A 72 -4.27 13.91 -16.80
C VAL A 72 -5.62 13.21 -17.01
N HIS A 73 -6.37 13.59 -18.05
CA HIS A 73 -7.65 12.94 -18.37
C HIS A 73 -7.48 11.46 -18.73
N LYS A 74 -6.45 11.13 -19.52
CA LYS A 74 -6.12 9.72 -19.82
C LYS A 74 -5.60 8.99 -18.58
N LEU A 75 -4.83 9.66 -17.72
CA LEU A 75 -4.34 9.07 -16.47
C LEU A 75 -5.51 8.72 -15.54
N LYS A 76 -6.45 9.65 -15.35
CA LYS A 76 -7.69 9.43 -14.60
C LYS A 76 -8.48 8.24 -15.12
N LYS A 77 -8.63 8.13 -16.45
CA LYS A 77 -9.29 6.98 -17.10
C LYS A 77 -8.52 5.66 -16.97
N ALA A 78 -7.21 5.72 -16.73
CA ALA A 78 -6.38 4.53 -16.56
C ALA A 78 -6.43 3.97 -15.13
N LEU A 79 -6.78 4.77 -14.12
CA LEU A 79 -6.81 4.32 -12.72
C LEU A 79 -7.68 3.07 -12.47
N PRO A 80 -8.91 2.96 -13.03
CA PRO A 80 -9.71 1.74 -12.83
C PRO A 80 -9.09 0.49 -13.46
N GLU A 81 -8.39 0.64 -14.59
CA GLU A 81 -7.69 -0.47 -15.24
C GLU A 81 -6.40 -0.84 -14.48
N LEU A 82 -5.71 0.14 -13.90
CA LEU A 82 -4.58 -0.08 -13.01
C LEU A 82 -5.02 -0.85 -11.76
N GLU A 83 -6.15 -0.49 -11.16
CA GLU A 83 -6.71 -1.21 -10.02
C GLU A 83 -6.99 -2.68 -10.34
N LYS A 84 -7.60 -2.97 -11.50
CA LYS A 84 -7.79 -4.35 -11.98
C LYS A 84 -6.46 -5.07 -12.21
N GLU A 85 -5.45 -4.36 -12.71
CA GLU A 85 -4.10 -4.90 -12.90
C GLU A 85 -3.45 -5.28 -11.57
N VAL A 86 -3.54 -4.43 -10.56
CA VAL A 86 -2.96 -4.66 -9.22
C VAL A 86 -3.66 -5.83 -8.53
N LYS A 87 -4.99 -5.96 -8.67
CA LYS A 87 -5.77 -7.05 -8.05
C LYS A 87 -5.49 -8.45 -8.60
N ARG A 88 -4.66 -8.60 -9.65
CA ARG A 88 -4.23 -9.93 -10.10
C ARG A 88 -3.30 -10.56 -9.06
N PRO A 89 -3.44 -11.85 -8.69
CA PRO A 89 -2.71 -12.44 -7.56
C PRO A 89 -1.20 -12.17 -7.54
N THR A 90 -0.51 -12.36 -8.67
CA THR A 90 0.94 -12.13 -8.76
C THR A 90 1.33 -10.67 -8.59
N ASN A 91 0.51 -9.76 -9.14
CA ASN A 91 0.75 -8.33 -9.03
C ASN A 91 0.42 -7.81 -7.65
N PHE A 92 -0.59 -8.39 -7.00
CA PHE A 92 -1.01 -7.97 -5.68
C PHE A 92 0.06 -8.27 -4.63
N VAL A 93 0.72 -9.44 -4.72
CA VAL A 93 1.85 -9.78 -3.85
C VAL A 93 2.98 -8.75 -3.98
N ASP A 94 3.33 -8.40 -5.22
CA ASP A 94 4.37 -7.41 -5.52
C ASP A 94 3.97 -6.01 -5.03
N PHE A 95 2.74 -5.58 -5.31
CA PHE A 95 2.17 -4.32 -4.83
C PHE A 95 2.13 -4.24 -3.31
N TYR A 96 1.70 -5.30 -2.63
CA TYR A 96 1.58 -5.33 -1.18
C TYR A 96 2.95 -5.26 -0.51
N SER A 97 3.96 -5.96 -1.05
CA SER A 97 5.36 -5.82 -0.61
C SER A 97 5.89 -4.39 -0.86
N TYR A 98 5.63 -3.83 -2.04
CA TYR A 98 6.01 -2.46 -2.39
C TYR A 98 5.38 -1.43 -1.46
N ALA A 99 4.10 -1.56 -1.12
CA ALA A 99 3.39 -0.64 -0.23
C ALA A 99 4.11 -0.46 1.11
N PHE A 100 4.59 -1.56 1.70
CA PHE A 100 5.39 -1.51 2.92
C PHE A 100 6.74 -0.82 2.69
N GLN A 101 7.47 -1.20 1.63
CA GLN A 101 8.77 -0.63 1.33
C GLN A 101 8.70 0.87 1.04
N TYR A 102 7.64 1.31 0.37
CA TYR A 102 7.40 2.70 0.02
C TYR A 102 7.21 3.57 1.27
N CYS A 103 6.68 3.01 2.36
CA CYS A 103 6.53 3.69 3.64
C CYS A 103 7.80 3.71 4.52
N LEU A 104 8.89 3.06 4.09
CA LEU A 104 10.19 3.16 4.77
C LEU A 104 10.89 4.44 4.29
N THR A 105 10.82 5.50 5.10
CA THR A 105 11.31 6.84 4.69
C THR A 105 12.74 7.13 5.11
N GLU A 106 13.33 6.31 5.99
CA GLU A 106 14.72 6.45 6.44
C GLU A 106 15.62 5.29 5.92
N GLU A 107 16.87 5.60 5.55
CA GLU A 107 17.81 4.67 4.89
C GLU A 107 18.04 3.34 5.64
N LYS A 108 17.91 3.34 6.97
CA LYS A 108 18.14 2.15 7.82
C LYS A 108 16.85 1.60 8.44
N GLN A 109 15.69 2.18 8.13
CA GLN A 109 14.41 1.74 8.63
C GLN A 109 14.06 0.38 8.02
N LYS A 110 13.67 -0.57 8.87
CA LYS A 110 13.25 -1.93 8.45
C LYS A 110 11.87 -2.31 8.95
N SER A 111 11.24 -1.40 9.68
CA SER A 111 9.96 -1.59 10.34
C SER A 111 9.18 -0.29 10.38
N ILE A 112 7.85 -0.39 10.38
CA ILE A 112 6.92 0.74 10.45
C ILE A 112 6.18 0.66 11.79
N ASP A 113 5.89 1.80 12.41
CA ASP A 113 5.13 1.86 13.66
C ASP A 113 3.69 1.33 13.50
N ILE A 114 3.08 0.93 14.61
CA ILE A 114 1.73 0.34 14.62
C ILE A 114 0.67 1.27 14.02
N GLU A 115 0.74 2.58 14.28
CA GLU A 115 -0.28 3.52 13.83
C GLU A 115 -0.26 3.63 12.31
N SER A 116 0.91 3.81 11.72
CA SER A 116 1.11 3.85 10.27
C SER A 116 0.76 2.50 9.61
N ILE A 117 1.08 1.36 10.25
CA ILE A 117 0.70 0.03 9.73
C ILE A 117 -0.81 -0.15 9.70
N CYS A 118 -1.53 0.30 10.73
CA CYS A 118 -2.99 0.19 10.73
C CYS A 118 -3.61 0.94 9.55
N GLN A 119 -3.10 2.13 9.23
CA GLN A 119 -3.54 2.91 8.07
C GLN A 119 -3.19 2.19 6.76
N LEU A 120 -1.97 1.67 6.64
CA LEU A 120 -1.52 0.96 5.44
C LEU A 120 -2.27 -0.35 5.21
N LEU A 121 -2.61 -1.10 6.27
CA LEU A 121 -3.44 -2.30 6.20
C LEU A 121 -4.83 -1.99 5.66
N ASP A 122 -5.48 -0.96 6.21
CA ASP A 122 -6.81 -0.53 5.75
C ASP A 122 -6.77 -0.12 4.28
N LEU A 123 -5.75 0.65 3.90
CA LEU A 123 -5.54 1.13 2.54
C LEU A 123 -5.28 0.00 1.54
N ALA A 124 -4.37 -0.92 1.87
CA ALA A 124 -3.88 -1.93 0.93
C ALA A 124 -4.76 -3.20 0.89
N LEU A 125 -5.30 -3.64 2.03
CA LEU A 125 -6.05 -4.89 2.15
C LEU A 125 -7.52 -4.71 2.52
N GLY A 126 -7.92 -3.56 3.05
CA GLY A 126 -9.27 -3.35 3.60
C GLY A 126 -10.40 -3.54 2.59
N PHE A 127 -10.13 -3.37 1.29
CA PHE A 127 -11.13 -3.64 0.24
C PHE A 127 -11.37 -5.15 0.00
N GLN A 128 -10.38 -6.01 0.26
CA GLN A 128 -10.42 -7.44 -0.04
C GLN A 128 -10.68 -8.29 1.21
N PHE A 129 -10.08 -7.90 2.34
CA PHE A 129 -10.07 -8.68 3.58
C PHE A 129 -10.57 -7.84 4.76
N ARG A 130 -11.64 -7.07 4.53
CA ARG A 130 -12.21 -6.11 5.49
C ARG A 130 -12.29 -6.67 6.92
N ALA A 131 -12.92 -7.83 7.09
CA ALA A 131 -13.10 -8.41 8.42
C ALA A 131 -11.76 -8.78 9.09
N GLN A 132 -10.86 -9.47 8.37
CA GLN A 132 -9.55 -9.82 8.89
C GLN A 132 -8.73 -8.58 9.27
N VAL A 133 -8.75 -7.55 8.40
CA VAL A 133 -8.04 -6.28 8.60
C VAL A 133 -8.57 -5.56 9.85
N ASP A 134 -9.88 -5.43 10.00
CA ASP A 134 -10.49 -4.75 11.14
C ASP A 134 -10.09 -5.44 12.47
N TYR A 135 -10.19 -6.77 12.53
CA TYR A 135 -9.80 -7.53 13.73
C TYR A 135 -8.31 -7.46 14.02
N PHE A 136 -7.46 -7.50 12.99
CA PHE A 136 -6.02 -7.40 13.20
C PHE A 136 -5.61 -5.99 13.64
N ILE A 137 -6.21 -4.94 13.08
CA ILE A 137 -6.02 -3.55 13.53
C ILE A 137 -6.45 -3.40 15.00
N ASP A 138 -7.60 -3.95 15.37
CA ASP A 138 -8.07 -3.93 16.77
C ASP A 138 -7.06 -4.61 17.70
N TYR A 139 -6.54 -5.77 17.31
CA TYR A 139 -5.50 -6.47 18.05
C TYR A 139 -4.21 -5.64 18.15
N LEU A 140 -3.73 -5.09 17.05
CA LEU A 140 -2.50 -4.28 17.00
C LEU A 140 -2.57 -3.06 17.93
N LYS A 141 -3.75 -2.44 18.07
CA LYS A 141 -4.00 -1.27 18.93
C LYS A 141 -3.98 -1.58 20.43
N ILE A 142 -4.31 -2.80 20.83
CA ILE A 142 -4.40 -3.19 22.25
C ILE A 142 -3.17 -3.95 22.75
N GLN A 143 -2.48 -4.67 21.87
CA GLN A 143 -1.29 -5.42 22.23
C GLN A 143 -0.14 -4.47 22.59
N SER A 144 0.73 -4.88 23.52
CA SER A 144 1.84 -4.04 24.00
C SER A 144 3.23 -4.55 23.60
N ASP A 145 3.31 -5.78 23.09
CA ASP A 145 4.55 -6.51 22.85
C ASP A 145 5.32 -5.97 21.63
N TYR A 146 4.58 -5.45 20.65
CA TYR A 146 5.11 -4.89 19.41
C TYR A 146 4.83 -3.40 19.33
N LYS A 147 5.87 -2.63 19.00
CA LYS A 147 5.78 -1.20 18.68
C LYS A 147 5.93 -0.90 17.20
N VAL A 148 6.43 -1.88 16.44
CA VAL A 148 6.67 -1.78 15.01
C VAL A 148 6.40 -3.14 14.34
N ILE A 149 6.08 -3.12 13.04
CA ILE A 149 5.93 -4.29 12.18
C ILE A 149 7.02 -4.27 11.11
N ASN A 150 7.67 -5.41 10.89
CA ASN A 150 8.65 -5.59 9.82
C ASN A 150 8.01 -6.22 8.57
N LEU A 151 8.78 -6.31 7.48
CA LEU A 151 8.28 -6.84 6.20
C LEU A 151 7.80 -8.31 6.29
N ASP A 152 8.44 -9.14 7.10
CA ASP A 152 8.06 -10.55 7.26
C ASP A 152 6.68 -10.69 7.93
N GLN A 153 6.44 -9.92 9.00
CA GLN A 153 5.15 -9.86 9.67
C GLN A 153 4.05 -9.30 8.76
N TRP A 154 4.36 -8.25 8.00
CA TRP A 154 3.47 -7.66 7.01
C TRP A 154 3.04 -8.67 5.95
N MET A 155 4.01 -9.34 5.31
CA MET A 155 3.76 -10.37 4.30
C MET A 155 3.06 -11.60 4.89
N GLY A 156 3.40 -11.96 6.13
CA GLY A 156 2.75 -13.02 6.88
C GLY A 156 1.25 -12.76 7.05
N PHE A 157 0.84 -11.53 7.32
CA PHE A 157 -0.59 -11.20 7.45
C PHE A 157 -1.34 -11.33 6.12
N TYR A 158 -0.73 -10.97 4.99
CA TYR A 158 -1.34 -11.24 3.68
C TYR A 158 -1.46 -12.74 3.41
N ARG A 159 -0.43 -13.52 3.74
CA ARG A 159 -0.49 -15.00 3.64
C ARG A 159 -1.63 -15.54 4.51
N PHE A 160 -1.76 -15.06 5.74
CA PHE A 160 -2.84 -15.42 6.66
C PHE A 160 -4.22 -15.15 6.05
N CYS A 161 -4.42 -13.97 5.46
CA CYS A 161 -5.69 -13.59 4.83
C CYS A 161 -6.10 -14.53 3.67
N ASN A 162 -5.14 -15.14 2.99
CA ASN A 162 -5.40 -16.03 1.85
C ASN A 162 -5.51 -17.51 2.26
N GLU A 163 -4.77 -17.93 3.26
CA GLU A 163 -4.63 -19.36 3.62
C GLU A 163 -5.52 -19.77 4.78
N ILE A 164 -5.89 -18.85 5.69
CA ILE A 164 -6.60 -19.18 6.92
C ILE A 164 -8.10 -18.90 6.77
N SER A 165 -8.90 -19.87 7.18
CA SER A 165 -10.36 -19.77 7.26
C SER A 165 -10.72 -18.77 8.33
N PHE A 166 -11.54 -17.78 7.97
CA PHE A 166 -11.91 -16.69 8.85
C PHE A 166 -13.44 -16.54 8.85
N PRO A 167 -14.10 -16.42 10.03
CA PRO A 167 -13.53 -16.17 11.36
C PRO A 167 -13.24 -17.41 12.23
N ASP A 168 -13.47 -18.63 11.74
CA ASP A 168 -13.39 -19.85 12.56
C ASP A 168 -11.98 -20.33 12.89
N LEU A 169 -10.98 -19.95 12.08
CA LEU A 169 -9.57 -20.29 12.24
C LEU A 169 -9.33 -21.81 12.33
N SER A 170 -10.21 -22.61 11.71
CA SER A 170 -10.24 -24.07 11.90
C SER A 170 -9.01 -24.77 11.31
N ASN A 171 -8.40 -24.15 10.30
CA ASN A 171 -7.19 -24.65 9.63
C ASN A 171 -5.91 -23.92 10.08
N TYR A 172 -5.97 -23.14 11.16
CA TYR A 172 -4.77 -22.51 11.74
C TYR A 172 -3.95 -23.52 12.54
N ASP A 173 -2.67 -23.64 12.19
CA ASP A 173 -1.68 -24.48 12.85
C ASP A 173 -0.47 -23.63 13.32
N PRO A 174 -0.25 -23.49 14.64
CA PRO A 174 0.86 -22.72 15.19
C PRO A 174 2.24 -23.40 15.01
N GLU A 175 2.29 -24.67 14.57
CA GLU A 175 3.56 -25.34 14.25
C GLU A 175 4.11 -24.92 12.87
N LEU A 176 3.29 -24.27 12.04
CA LEU A 176 3.73 -23.67 10.79
C LEU A 176 4.56 -22.39 11.04
N ALA A 177 5.38 -22.00 10.06
CA ALA A 177 6.26 -20.84 10.15
C ALA A 177 5.50 -19.49 10.03
N TRP A 178 4.52 -19.25 10.90
CA TRP A 178 3.87 -17.96 11.07
C TRP A 178 4.73 -17.02 11.90
N PRO A 179 4.72 -15.71 11.61
CA PRO A 179 5.27 -14.72 12.53
C PRO A 179 4.52 -14.78 13.87
N LEU A 180 5.25 -14.78 14.99
CA LEU A 180 4.69 -14.93 16.35
C LEU A 180 3.54 -13.96 16.66
N ILE A 181 3.54 -12.76 16.08
CA ILE A 181 2.45 -11.79 16.24
C ILE A 181 1.10 -12.33 15.71
N LEU A 182 1.12 -13.19 14.70
CA LEU A 182 -0.07 -13.82 14.14
C LEU A 182 -0.56 -14.99 15.00
N ASP A 183 0.36 -15.74 15.64
CA ASP A 183 -0.02 -16.72 16.67
C ASP A 183 -0.76 -16.03 17.81
N ASN A 184 -0.18 -14.96 18.34
CA ASN A 184 -0.79 -14.16 19.42
C ASN A 184 -2.14 -13.54 18.98
N PHE A 185 -2.26 -13.10 17.72
CA PHE A 185 -3.51 -12.60 17.17
C PHE A 185 -4.60 -13.69 17.14
N VAL A 186 -4.25 -14.91 16.74
CA VAL A 186 -5.18 -16.05 16.72
C VAL A 186 -5.63 -16.42 18.11
N GLU A 187 -4.71 -16.47 19.09
CA GLU A 187 -5.06 -16.71 20.49
C GLU A 187 -6.03 -15.66 21.02
N TRP A 188 -5.75 -14.38 20.74
CA TRP A 188 -6.62 -13.27 21.11
C TRP A 188 -8.01 -13.38 20.45
N LEU A 189 -8.09 -13.75 19.17
CA LEU A 189 -9.35 -13.87 18.47
C LEU A 189 -10.21 -15.01 19.02
N ARG A 190 -9.60 -16.16 19.33
CA ARG A 190 -10.28 -17.31 19.96
C ARG A 190 -10.82 -16.95 21.34
N ALA A 191 -10.07 -16.20 22.14
CA ALA A 191 -10.51 -15.74 23.45
C ALA A 191 -11.72 -14.78 23.39
N LYS A 192 -11.85 -13.98 22.32
CA LYS A 192 -13.02 -13.11 22.09
C LYS A 192 -14.29 -13.84 21.64
N GLN A 193 -14.16 -15.04 21.09
CA GLN A 193 -15.28 -15.86 20.62
C GLN A 193 -15.87 -16.77 21.73
N THR A 194 -15.22 -16.81 22.90
CA THR A 194 -15.65 -17.55 24.09
C THR A 194 -16.44 -16.66 25.02
#